data_AF-A0A803NJR8-F1
#
_entry.id   AF-A0A803NJR8-F1
#
_cell.length_a   1.000
_cell.length_b   1.000
_cell.length_c   1.000
_cell.angle_alpha   90.00
_cell.angle_beta   90.00
_cell.angle_gamma   90.00
#
_symmetry.space_group_name_H-M   'P 1'
#
loop_
_entity.id
_entity.type
_entity.pdbx_description
1 polymer ?
#
loop_
_entity_poly.entity_id
_entity_poly.type
_entity_poly.pdbx_seq_one_letter_code
_entity_poly.pdbx_strand_id
1 'polypeptide(L)'
;MASMAIEEVFPMVVEGMEKNLKWHWNKNVQLLTQDVKLMLQEMDPILYSKCLDETQERESKALLADINRKEKWDRIEMAADNKTKTTTKSNYGFLHHQSQSPYICV
;
A
#
# COMPACT_ATOMS: atom_id res chain seq x y z
N MET A 1 34.24 -13.23 -3.10
CA MET A 1 33.54 -13.39 -1.80
C MET A 1 33.04 -12.05 -1.27
N ALA A 2 33.89 -11.12 -0.80
CA ALA A 2 33.42 -9.84 -0.24
C ALA A 2 32.65 -8.93 -1.23
N SER A 3 33.00 -8.94 -2.52
CA SER A 3 32.30 -8.18 -3.58
C SER A 3 30.86 -8.63 -3.84
N MET A 4 30.48 -9.85 -3.49
CA MET A 4 29.08 -10.31 -3.68
C MET A 4 28.20 -9.88 -2.51
N ALA A 5 28.76 -9.90 -1.29
CA ALA A 5 28.02 -9.50 -0.09
C ALA A 5 27.64 -8.01 -0.10
N ILE A 6 28.47 -7.15 -0.70
CA ILE A 6 28.15 -5.73 -0.81
C ILE A 6 26.99 -5.50 -1.80
N GLU A 7 26.92 -6.24 -2.90
CA GLU A 7 25.83 -6.13 -3.88
C GLU A 7 24.47 -6.59 -3.33
N GLU A 8 24.45 -7.49 -2.33
CA GLU A 8 23.22 -7.95 -1.69
C GLU A 8 22.72 -7.02 -0.58
N VAL A 9 23.65 -6.47 0.23
CA VAL A 9 23.29 -5.64 1.39
C VAL A 9 23.05 -4.19 0.99
N PHE A 10 23.79 -3.69 0.01
CA PHE A 10 23.74 -2.29 -0.40
C PHE A 10 22.34 -1.84 -0.85
N PRO A 11 21.59 -2.61 -1.67
CA PRO A 11 20.21 -2.25 -2.04
C PRO A 11 19.27 -2.11 -0.84
N MET A 12 19.36 -3.00 0.16
CA MET A 12 18.52 -2.91 1.37
C MET A 12 18.84 -1.67 2.19
N VAL A 13 20.12 -1.30 2.30
CA VAL A 13 20.55 -0.11 3.03
C VAL A 13 20.08 1.16 2.31
N VAL A 14 20.27 1.25 1.00
CA VAL A 14 19.83 2.41 0.18
C VAL A 14 18.31 2.58 0.28
N GLU A 15 17.54 1.49 0.15
CA GLU A 15 16.08 1.54 0.27
C GLU A 15 15.63 2.04 1.65
N GLY A 16 16.19 1.48 2.73
CA GLY A 16 15.85 1.90 4.10
C GLY A 16 16.20 3.36 4.36
N MET A 17 17.34 3.82 3.85
CA MET A 17 17.80 5.18 3.96
C MET A 17 16.90 6.17 3.19
N GLU A 18 16.56 5.89 1.94
CA GLU A 18 15.66 6.73 1.14
C GLU A 18 14.26 6.82 1.76
N LYS A 19 13.76 5.72 2.36
CA LYS A 19 12.51 5.74 3.15
C LYS A 19 12.62 6.62 4.39
N ASN A 20 13.74 6.57 5.11
CA ASN A 20 13.98 7.45 6.26
C ASN A 20 14.01 8.93 5.84
N LEU A 21 14.65 9.26 4.71
CA LEU A 21 14.64 10.63 4.19
C LEU A 21 13.23 11.13 3.87
N LYS A 22 12.40 10.27 3.27
CA LYS A 22 11.02 10.62 2.88
C LYS A 22 10.06 10.73 4.08
N TRP A 23 10.14 9.81 5.04
CA TRP A 23 9.05 9.58 6.00
C TRP A 23 9.44 9.74 7.47
N HIS A 24 10.72 9.94 7.80
CA HIS A 24 11.13 10.08 9.19
C HIS A 24 10.66 11.41 9.79
N TRP A 25 10.04 11.37 10.97
CA TRP A 25 9.45 12.55 11.60
C TRP A 25 10.49 13.52 12.19
N ASN A 26 11.63 13.00 12.64
CA ASN A 26 12.69 13.80 13.25
C ASN A 26 13.63 14.39 12.18
N LYS A 27 13.70 15.72 12.13
CA LYS A 27 14.54 16.50 11.21
C LYS A 27 16.04 16.23 11.36
N ASN A 28 16.54 16.04 12.58
CA ASN A 28 17.96 15.77 12.80
C ASN A 28 18.34 14.39 12.26
N VAL A 29 17.45 13.41 12.41
CA VAL A 29 17.65 12.08 11.81
C VAL A 29 17.63 12.17 10.29
N GLN A 30 16.73 12.96 9.69
CA GLN A 30 16.74 13.22 8.25
C GLN A 30 18.08 13.83 7.79
N LEU A 31 18.61 14.82 8.51
CA LEU A 31 19.89 15.46 8.19
C LEU A 31 21.06 14.48 8.28
N LEU A 32 21.17 13.72 9.37
CA LEU A 32 22.22 12.69 9.51
C LEU A 32 22.12 11.63 8.41
N THR A 33 20.90 11.25 8.04
CA THR A 33 20.64 10.30 6.94
C THR A 33 21.05 10.90 5.59
N GLN A 34 20.88 12.21 5.40
CA GLN A 34 21.28 12.91 4.18
C GLN A 34 22.80 12.94 4.02
N ASP A 35 23.56 13.07 5.12
CA ASP A 35 25.02 12.99 5.10
C ASP A 35 25.49 11.57 4.71
N VAL A 36 24.84 10.53 5.27
CA VAL A 36 25.13 9.13 4.89
C VAL A 36 24.82 8.88 3.41
N LYS A 37 23.73 9.45 2.90
CA LYS A 37 23.38 9.36 1.47
C LYS A 37 24.51 9.87 0.58
N LEU A 38 25.07 11.04 0.90
CA LEU A 38 26.18 11.60 0.14
C LEU A 38 27.39 10.66 0.14
N MET A 39 27.76 10.12 1.31
CA MET A 39 28.87 9.16 1.41
C MET A 39 28.65 7.89 0.56
N LEU A 40 27.42 7.36 0.52
CA LEU A 40 27.11 6.17 -0.29
C LEU A 40 27.12 6.46 -1.80
N GLN A 41 26.65 7.65 -2.20
CA GLN A 41 26.69 8.08 -3.60
C GLN A 41 28.12 8.34 -4.10
N GLU A 42 28.98 8.89 -3.24
CA GLU A 42 30.40 9.10 -3.55
C GLU A 42 31.17 7.78 -3.66
N MET A 43 30.80 6.78 -2.85
CA MET A 43 31.47 5.48 -2.84
C MET A 43 31.19 4.66 -4.12
N ASP A 44 29.93 4.58 -4.56
CA ASP A 44 29.56 3.93 -5.82
C ASP A 44 28.28 4.53 -6.41
N PRO A 45 28.40 5.53 -7.32
CA PRO A 45 27.24 6.22 -7.88
C PRO A 45 26.43 5.33 -8.83
N ILE A 46 27.07 4.34 -9.49
CA ILE A 46 26.41 3.46 -10.46
C ILE A 46 25.52 2.47 -9.70
N LEU A 47 26.07 1.83 -8.66
CA LEU A 47 25.31 0.91 -7.83
C LEU A 47 24.18 1.63 -7.10
N TYR A 48 24.41 2.86 -6.63
CA TYR A 48 23.37 3.68 -6.01
C TYR A 48 22.20 3.95 -6.96
N SER A 49 22.47 4.40 -8.19
CA SER A 49 21.43 4.65 -9.20
C SER A 49 20.64 3.38 -9.51
N LYS A 50 21.33 2.25 -9.68
CA LYS A 50 20.70 0.95 -9.93
C LYS A 50 19.74 0.56 -8.80
N CYS A 51 20.13 0.77 -7.54
CA CYS A 51 19.28 0.49 -6.39
C CYS A 51 18.01 1.36 -6.38
N LEU A 52 18.12 2.64 -6.78
CA LEU A 52 16.96 3.52 -6.90
C LEU A 52 15.99 3.05 -7.98
N ASP A 53 16.50 2.68 -9.15
CA ASP A 53 15.68 2.20 -10.27
C ASP A 53 14.94 0.91 -9.90
N GLU A 54 15.63 -0.05 -9.29
CA GLU A 54 15.04 -1.30 -8.81
C GLU A 54 13.97 -1.07 -7.74
N THR A 55 14.20 -0.12 -6.83
CA THR A 55 13.23 0.25 -5.79
C THR A 55 11.99 0.87 -6.43
N GLN A 56 12.16 1.81 -7.36
CA GLN A 56 11.05 2.47 -8.06
C GLN A 56 10.22 1.48 -8.88
N GLU A 57 10.87 0.54 -9.59
CA GLU A 57 10.18 -0.51 -10.32
C GLU A 57 9.34 -1.40 -9.39
N ARG A 58 9.89 -1.77 -8.23
CA ARG A 58 9.21 -2.59 -7.22
C ARG A 58 8.01 -1.86 -6.61
N GLU A 59 8.16 -0.58 -6.28
CA GLU A 59 7.09 0.28 -5.76
C GLU A 59 5.96 0.42 -6.81
N SER A 60 6.31 0.63 -8.08
CA SER A 60 5.34 0.71 -9.18
C SER A 60 4.54 -0.59 -9.35
N LYS A 61 5.22 -1.75 -9.32
CA LYS A 61 4.56 -3.06 -9.38
C LYS A 61 3.64 -3.30 -8.19
N ALA A 62 4.06 -2.91 -6.98
CA ALA A 62 3.26 -3.02 -5.78
C ALA A 62 2.00 -2.14 -5.85
N LEU A 63 2.14 -0.90 -6.31
CA LEU A 63 1.03 0.02 -6.52
C LEU A 63 0.00 -0.54 -7.51
N LEU A 64 0.46 -1.07 -8.65
CA LEU A 64 -0.44 -1.68 -9.64
C LEU A 64 -1.19 -2.90 -9.05
N ALA A 65 -0.49 -3.74 -8.27
CA ALA A 65 -1.11 -4.88 -7.60
C ALA A 65 -2.17 -4.44 -6.57
N ASP A 66 -1.92 -3.34 -5.85
CA ASP A 66 -2.87 -2.77 -4.89
C ASP A 66 -4.10 -2.17 -5.58
N ILE A 67 -3.93 -1.49 -6.72
CA ILE A 67 -5.03 -0.98 -7.55
C ILE A 67 -5.90 -2.14 -8.04
N ASN A 68 -5.30 -3.18 -8.63
CA ASN A 68 -6.02 -4.36 -9.09
C ASN A 68 -6.77 -5.06 -7.95
N ARG A 69 -6.16 -5.10 -6.75
CA ARG A 69 -6.80 -5.66 -5.56
C ARG A 69 -8.02 -4.83 -5.16
N LYS A 70 -7.92 -3.51 -5.15
CA LYS A 70 -9.01 -2.59 -4.84
C LYS A 70 -10.17 -2.74 -5.82
N GLU A 71 -9.90 -2.72 -7.13
CA GLU A 71 -10.94 -2.89 -8.15
C GLU A 71 -11.69 -4.23 -8.02
N LYS A 72 -10.97 -5.29 -7.67
CA LYS A 72 -11.59 -6.59 -7.40
C LYS A 72 -12.51 -6.55 -6.19
N TRP A 73 -12.11 -5.88 -5.11
CA TRP A 73 -12.94 -5.70 -3.92
C TRP A 73 -14.17 -4.84 -4.19
N ASP A 74 -14.02 -3.72 -4.91
CA ASP A 74 -15.12 -2.83 -5.28
C ASP A 74 -16.19 -3.60 -6.09
N ARG A 75 -15.78 -4.46 -7.03
CA ARG A 75 -16.71 -5.32 -7.78
C ARG A 75 -17.46 -6.32 -6.91
N ILE A 76 -16.81 -6.87 -5.89
CA ILE A 76 -17.45 -7.81 -4.96
C ILE A 76 -18.48 -7.08 -4.10
N GLU A 77 -18.14 -5.90 -3.59
CA GLU A 77 -19.03 -5.05 -2.80
C GLU A 77 -20.26 -4.63 -3.60
N MET A 78 -20.07 -4.15 -4.83
CA MET A 78 -21.18 -3.82 -5.73
C MET A 78 -22.09 -5.02 -6.04
N ALA A 79 -21.52 -6.21 -6.23
CA ALA A 79 -22.30 -7.42 -6.48
C ALA A 79 -23.11 -7.86 -5.24
N ALA A 80 -22.56 -7.69 -4.04
CA ALA A 80 -23.28 -7.93 -2.79
C ALA A 80 -24.45 -6.94 -2.61
N ASP A 81 -24.21 -5.65 -2.83
CA ASP A 81 -25.23 -4.60 -2.75
C ASP A 81 -26.34 -4.76 -3.79
N ASN A 82 -26.03 -5.25 -4.98
CA ASN A 82 -27.04 -5.50 -6.00
C ASN A 82 -27.92 -6.70 -5.65
N LYS A 83 -27.36 -7.74 -5.01
CA LYS A 83 -28.16 -8.88 -4.54
C LYS A 83 -29.16 -8.47 -3.46
N THR A 84 -28.76 -7.65 -2.48
CA THR A 84 -29.68 -7.17 -1.44
C THR A 84 -30.83 -6.34 -2.02
N LYS A 85 -30.56 -5.52 -3.04
CA LYS A 85 -31.60 -4.74 -3.76
C LYS A 85 -32.57 -5.62 -4.55
N THR A 86 -32.11 -6.72 -5.14
CA THR A 86 -32.98 -7.65 -5.88
C THR A 86 -33.90 -8.46 -4.97
N THR A 87 -33.44 -8.85 -3.78
CA THR A 87 -34.27 -9.57 -2.80
C THR A 87 -35.37 -8.68 -2.21
N THR A 88 -35.12 -7.38 -2.05
CA THR A 88 -36.14 -6.43 -1.58
C THR A 88 -37.19 -6.09 -2.65
N LYS A 89 -36.82 -6.03 -3.95
CA LYS A 89 -37.79 -5.71 -5.02
C LYS A 89 -38.73 -6.87 -5.40
N SER A 90 -38.33 -8.12 -5.16
CA SER A 90 -39.20 -9.29 -5.38
C SER A 90 -40.27 -9.49 -4.30
N ASN A 91 -40.23 -8.71 -3.21
CA ASN A 91 -41.17 -8.84 -2.08
C ASN A 91 -42.22 -7.71 -1.99
N TYR A 92 -42.39 -6.88 -3.03
CA TYR A 92 -43.55 -5.96 -3.12
C TYR A 92 -44.75 -6.61 -3.81
N GLY A 93 -45.05 -7.83 -3.38
CA GLY A 93 -46.15 -8.62 -3.92
C GLY A 93 -46.70 -9.64 -2.94
N PHE A 94 -46.55 -9.47 -1.62
CA PHE A 94 -47.36 -10.26 -0.68
C PHE A 94 -47.44 -9.61 0.72
N LEU A 95 -48.68 -9.32 1.11
CA LEU A 95 -49.20 -9.12 2.47
C LEU A 95 -48.95 -7.78 3.16
N HIS A 96 -49.91 -6.89 2.93
CA HIS A 96 -50.64 -6.23 4.01
C HIS A 96 -50.98 -7.24 5.13
N HIS A 97 -50.27 -7.22 6.26
CA HIS A 97 -50.94 -7.41 7.53
C HIS A 97 -50.17 -6.76 8.68
N GLN A 98 -50.94 -6.13 9.55
CA GLN A 98 -50.51 -5.39 10.73
C GLN A 98 -49.73 -6.27 11.70
N SER A 99 -48.69 -5.71 12.30
CA SER A 99 -48.24 -6.08 13.65
C SER A 99 -47.27 -5.02 14.16
N GLN A 100 -47.80 -4.04 14.90
CA GLN A 100 -47.04 -3.28 15.87
C GLN A 100 -46.39 -4.24 16.87
N SER A 101 -45.08 -4.14 17.14
CA SER A 101 -44.55 -4.36 18.49
C SER A 101 -43.09 -3.86 18.64
N PRO A 102 -42.69 -3.34 19.81
CA PRO A 102 -41.57 -2.40 19.95
C PRO A 102 -40.42 -2.94 20.83
N TYR A 103 -39.17 -2.88 20.39
CA TYR A 103 -37.99 -2.86 21.28
C TYR A 103 -36.89 -2.08 20.56
N ILE A 104 -36.70 -0.78 20.85
CA ILE A 104 -35.95 -0.16 21.95
C ILE A 104 -34.43 -0.31 21.79
N CYS A 105 -33.83 0.88 21.61
CA CYS A 105 -32.44 1.25 21.69
C CYS A 105 -31.78 0.79 23.01
N VAL A 106 -30.57 0.20 22.91
CA VAL A 106 -29.52 0.26 23.94
C VAL A 106 -28.19 0.46 23.24
#